data_AF-A0A0S4JBA5-F1
#
_entry.id   AF-A0A0S4JBA5-F1
#
_cell.length_a   1.000
_cell.length_b   1.000
_cell.length_c   1.000
_cell.angle_alpha   90.00
_cell.angle_beta   90.00
_cell.angle_gamma   90.00
#
_symmetry.space_group_name_H-M   'P 1'
#
loop_
_entity.id
_entity.type
_entity.pdbx_description
1 polymer ?
#
loop_
_entity_poly.entity_id
_entity_poly.type
_entity_poly.pdbx_seq_one_letter_code
_entity_poly.pdbx_strand_id
1 'polypeptide(L)'
;MANALDSVTAATKLRRDMMEVQKELDDKRADFQRRMERVKEAEDQLKVERAKLQDTLVQYYKFIQENEIKRNRANKKASAEEKAKQDRHLQIVSLSEALHFLESEKEQSRSTYLQYAKYQRYLEDVLQHNENEEYQDPKDIITRWQTLDDNTKVLQRRKTQLEEDLNKNKNQLNMKRQRKKNESVELQNQLNELQTQLEALQKEYKLKQDFLEQSINHKGSTTKTIGQVRMACQNLYDRCIEWNTAYRSRSHADQGEVDILQQLNVIGDCLDDYSVIIRKHQEKAKVPPPAATQDGKKSGDTALAHTV
;
A
#
# COMPACT_ATOMS: atom_id res chain seq x y z
N MET A 1 119.03 -80.75 136.06
CA MET A 1 119.07 -80.93 134.60
C MET A 1 117.67 -81.27 134.08
N ALA A 2 116.75 -80.30 134.00
CA ALA A 2 115.39 -80.51 133.47
C ALA A 2 114.80 -79.24 132.81
N ASN A 3 115.15 -78.04 133.30
CA ASN A 3 114.61 -76.76 132.79
C ASN A 3 115.12 -76.29 131.41
N ALA A 4 116.17 -76.90 130.83
CA ALA A 4 116.72 -76.48 129.54
C ALA A 4 116.07 -77.21 128.34
N LEU A 5 115.56 -78.43 128.53
CA LEU A 5 114.94 -79.23 127.48
C LEU A 5 113.47 -78.84 127.23
N ASP A 6 112.72 -78.45 128.27
CA ASP A 6 111.36 -77.92 128.11
C ASP A 6 111.33 -76.53 127.46
N SER A 7 112.35 -75.70 127.67
CA SER A 7 112.52 -74.40 127.00
C SER A 7 112.79 -74.57 125.49
N VAL A 8 113.62 -75.54 125.11
CA VAL A 8 113.92 -75.85 123.70
C VAL A 8 112.73 -76.52 123.01
N THR A 9 111.94 -77.31 123.73
CA THR A 9 110.72 -77.95 123.20
C THR A 9 109.53 -76.97 123.07
N ALA A 10 109.37 -76.02 124.02
CA ALA A 10 108.40 -74.94 123.92
C ALA A 10 108.77 -73.90 122.84
N ALA A 11 110.06 -73.58 122.68
CA ALA A 11 110.55 -72.68 121.63
C ALA A 11 110.41 -73.28 120.23
N THR A 12 110.56 -74.61 120.09
CA THR A 12 110.33 -75.31 118.80
C THR A 12 108.85 -75.45 118.47
N LYS A 13 107.98 -75.65 119.47
CA LYS A 13 106.51 -75.66 119.29
C LYS A 13 105.98 -74.27 118.93
N LEU A 14 106.43 -73.22 119.63
CA LEU A 14 106.10 -71.83 119.30
C LEU A 14 106.61 -71.44 117.90
N ARG A 15 107.80 -71.91 117.48
CA ARG A 15 108.28 -71.74 116.10
C ARG A 15 107.43 -72.48 115.07
N ARG A 16 106.88 -73.65 115.42
CA ARG A 16 105.99 -74.43 114.54
C ARG A 16 104.61 -73.76 114.41
N ASP A 17 104.02 -73.34 115.52
CA ASP A 17 102.75 -72.61 115.56
C ASP A 17 102.89 -71.24 114.87
N MET A 18 104.03 -70.57 115.04
CA MET A 18 104.34 -69.32 114.34
C MET A 18 104.57 -69.55 112.84
N MET A 19 105.18 -70.68 112.43
CA MET A 19 105.27 -71.09 111.03
C MET A 19 103.90 -71.45 110.44
N GLU A 20 103.01 -72.08 111.21
CA GLU A 20 101.67 -72.47 110.79
C GLU A 20 100.76 -71.24 110.64
N VAL A 21 100.79 -70.32 111.61
CA VAL A 21 100.11 -69.01 111.49
C VAL A 21 100.70 -68.18 110.35
N GLN A 22 102.02 -68.21 110.15
CA GLN A 22 102.64 -67.54 109.02
C GLN A 22 102.20 -68.15 107.68
N LYS A 23 102.11 -69.47 107.60
CA LYS A 23 101.60 -70.19 106.44
C LYS A 23 100.11 -69.89 106.17
N GLU A 24 99.26 -69.89 107.20
CA GLU A 24 97.84 -69.51 107.07
C GLU A 24 97.68 -68.04 106.67
N LEU A 25 98.53 -67.14 107.17
CA LEU A 25 98.55 -65.74 106.78
C LEU A 25 98.97 -65.58 105.32
N ASP A 26 99.97 -66.34 104.88
CA ASP A 26 100.44 -66.33 103.50
C ASP A 26 99.41 -66.96 102.55
N ASP A 27 98.71 -68.03 102.97
CA ASP A 27 97.59 -68.63 102.24
C ASP A 27 96.40 -67.65 102.13
N LYS A 28 96.04 -66.95 103.21
CA LYS A 28 94.99 -65.91 103.16
C LYS A 28 95.39 -64.68 102.35
N ARG A 29 96.67 -64.29 102.37
CA ARG A 29 97.21 -63.24 101.47
C ARG A 29 97.12 -63.69 100.02
N ALA A 30 97.48 -64.93 99.71
CA ALA A 30 97.38 -65.49 98.37
C ALA A 30 95.92 -65.59 97.89
N ASP A 31 94.98 -65.97 98.77
CA ASP A 31 93.56 -66.02 98.44
C ASP A 31 92.93 -64.63 98.28
N PHE A 32 93.32 -63.67 99.12
CA PHE A 32 92.91 -62.27 98.96
C PHE A 32 93.45 -61.68 97.66
N GLN A 33 94.72 -61.96 97.33
CA GLN A 33 95.34 -61.55 96.08
C GLN A 33 94.61 -62.14 94.87
N ARG A 34 94.28 -63.45 94.89
CA ARG A 34 93.49 -64.12 93.85
C ARG A 34 92.06 -63.58 93.73
N ARG A 35 91.45 -63.12 94.82
CA ARG A 35 90.13 -62.46 94.78
C ARG A 35 90.24 -61.04 94.21
N MET A 36 91.26 -60.28 94.61
CA MET A 36 91.50 -58.94 94.09
C MET A 36 91.86 -58.95 92.60
N GLU A 37 92.63 -59.93 92.14
CA GLU A 37 92.91 -60.13 90.72
C GLU A 37 91.64 -60.41 89.93
N ARG A 38 90.74 -61.29 90.42
CA ARG A 38 89.44 -61.54 89.78
C ARG A 38 88.53 -60.31 89.76
N VAL A 39 88.50 -59.53 90.84
CA VAL A 39 87.72 -58.27 90.88
C VAL A 39 88.30 -57.28 89.89
N LYS A 40 89.62 -57.14 89.82
CA LYS A 40 90.30 -56.26 88.88
C LYS A 40 90.06 -56.67 87.43
N GLU A 41 90.13 -57.97 87.13
CA GLU A 41 89.77 -58.52 85.82
C GLU A 41 88.31 -58.23 85.45
N ALA A 42 87.37 -58.42 86.39
CA ALA A 42 85.96 -58.10 86.18
C ALA A 42 85.71 -56.60 85.99
N GLU A 43 86.40 -55.73 86.75
CA GLU A 43 86.35 -54.28 86.57
C GLU A 43 86.90 -53.86 85.21
N ASP A 44 88.01 -54.45 84.76
CA ASP A 44 88.61 -54.14 83.47
C ASP A 44 87.75 -54.67 82.31
N GLN A 45 87.12 -55.85 82.46
CA GLN A 45 86.12 -56.35 81.52
C GLN A 45 84.90 -55.42 81.46
N LEU A 46 84.37 -54.98 82.60
CA LEU A 46 83.23 -54.06 82.68
C LEU A 46 83.55 -52.71 82.01
N LYS A 47 84.77 -52.19 82.19
CA LYS A 47 85.23 -50.97 81.49
C LYS A 47 85.25 -51.17 79.98
N VAL A 48 85.75 -52.32 79.50
CA VAL A 48 85.76 -52.64 78.07
C VAL A 48 84.35 -52.78 77.52
N GLU A 49 83.45 -53.46 78.22
CA GLU A 49 82.05 -53.59 77.81
C GLU A 49 81.34 -52.25 77.78
N ARG A 50 81.56 -51.39 78.80
CA ARG A 50 80.99 -50.04 78.83
C ARG A 50 81.52 -49.17 77.70
N ALA A 51 82.81 -49.25 77.38
CA ALA A 51 83.39 -48.54 76.25
C ALA A 51 82.80 -49.02 74.91
N LYS A 52 82.67 -50.34 74.71
CA LYS A 52 82.00 -50.92 73.53
C LYS A 52 80.56 -50.44 73.41
N LEU A 53 79.82 -50.41 74.51
CA LEU A 53 78.43 -49.94 74.52
C LEU A 53 78.34 -48.46 74.16
N GLN A 54 79.28 -47.64 74.65
CA GLN A 54 79.35 -46.22 74.31
C GLN A 54 79.68 -46.01 72.82
N ASP A 55 80.61 -46.79 72.26
CA ASP A 55 80.95 -46.74 70.84
C ASP A 55 79.77 -47.16 69.95
N THR A 56 79.04 -48.22 70.30
CA THR A 56 77.84 -48.63 69.55
C THR A 56 76.75 -47.56 69.63
N LEU A 57 76.57 -46.92 70.78
CA LEU A 57 75.62 -45.81 70.95
C LEU A 57 75.96 -44.62 70.04
N VAL A 58 77.25 -44.25 69.96
CA VAL A 58 77.73 -43.21 69.03
C VAL A 58 77.49 -43.62 67.57
N GLN A 59 77.74 -44.88 67.21
CA GLN A 59 77.46 -45.39 65.87
C GLN A 59 75.96 -45.34 65.53
N TYR A 60 75.08 -45.72 66.46
CA TYR A 60 73.64 -45.62 66.28
C TYR A 60 73.17 -44.18 66.13
N TYR A 61 73.69 -43.24 66.94
CA TYR A 61 73.37 -41.82 66.79
C TYR A 61 73.80 -41.29 65.41
N LYS A 62 75.01 -41.62 64.95
CA LYS A 62 75.47 -41.25 63.60
C LYS A 62 74.58 -41.84 62.52
N PHE A 63 74.22 -43.12 62.63
CA PHE A 63 73.33 -43.79 61.69
C PHE A 63 71.95 -43.13 61.63
N ILE A 64 71.34 -42.82 62.79
CA ILE A 64 70.05 -42.13 62.87
C ILE A 64 70.15 -40.76 62.21
N GLN A 65 71.19 -39.98 62.53
CA GLN A 65 71.39 -38.65 61.96
C GLN A 65 71.58 -38.69 60.43
N GLU A 66 72.39 -39.62 59.92
CA GLU A 66 72.57 -39.80 58.48
C GLU A 66 71.28 -40.23 57.78
N ASN A 67 70.50 -41.12 58.40
CA ASN A 67 69.22 -41.57 57.87
C ASN A 67 68.21 -40.42 57.85
N GLU A 68 68.18 -39.60 58.89
CA GLU A 68 67.34 -38.42 58.95
C GLU A 68 67.73 -37.37 57.90
N ILE A 69 69.02 -37.17 57.64
CA ILE A 69 69.50 -36.31 56.55
C ILE A 69 69.06 -36.88 55.19
N LYS A 70 69.18 -38.20 54.96
CA LYS A 70 68.73 -38.86 53.72
C LYS A 70 67.22 -38.73 53.54
N ARG A 71 66.43 -38.98 54.60
CA ARG A 71 64.97 -38.81 54.62
C ARG A 71 64.57 -37.36 54.31
N ASN A 72 65.20 -36.39 54.97
CA ASN A 72 64.92 -34.97 54.75
C ASN A 72 65.30 -34.53 53.33
N ARG A 73 66.41 -35.02 52.78
CA ARG A 73 66.80 -34.74 51.37
C ARG A 73 65.79 -35.35 50.40
N ALA A 74 65.38 -36.61 50.61
CA ALA A 74 64.38 -37.27 49.78
C ALA A 74 63.02 -36.55 49.85
N ASN A 75 62.56 -36.19 51.04
CA ASN A 75 61.32 -35.44 51.24
C ASN A 75 61.36 -34.06 50.58
N LYS A 76 62.47 -33.32 50.71
CA LYS A 76 62.66 -32.03 50.03
C LYS A 76 62.64 -32.19 48.51
N LYS A 77 63.30 -33.22 47.97
CA LYS A 77 63.30 -33.50 46.54
C LYS A 77 61.90 -33.85 46.04
N ALA A 78 61.18 -34.74 46.73
CA ALA A 78 59.82 -35.11 46.39
C ALA A 78 58.86 -33.92 46.44
N SER A 79 58.97 -33.07 47.47
CA SER A 79 58.15 -31.85 47.58
C SER A 79 58.45 -30.84 46.47
N ALA A 80 59.73 -30.66 46.10
CA ALA A 80 60.11 -29.78 45.01
C ALA A 80 59.61 -30.30 43.64
N GLU A 81 59.69 -31.61 43.42
CA GLU A 81 59.22 -32.26 42.20
C GLU A 81 57.69 -32.19 42.08
N GLU A 82 56.97 -32.39 43.18
CA GLU A 82 55.50 -32.27 43.21
C GLU A 82 55.06 -30.82 42.92
N LYS A 83 55.72 -29.82 43.51
CA LYS A 83 55.47 -28.41 43.17
C LYS A 83 55.74 -28.10 41.70
N ALA A 84 56.89 -28.54 41.19
CA ALA A 84 57.23 -28.33 39.78
C ALA A 84 56.23 -29.02 38.83
N LYS A 85 55.70 -30.18 39.21
CA LYS A 85 54.64 -30.88 38.47
C LYS A 85 53.34 -30.08 38.48
N GLN A 86 52.94 -29.54 39.63
CA GLN A 86 51.73 -28.70 39.75
C GLN A 86 51.85 -27.43 38.92
N ASP A 87 52.98 -26.72 39.00
CA ASP A 87 53.22 -25.50 38.21
C ASP A 87 53.16 -25.79 36.71
N ARG A 88 53.79 -26.88 36.26
CA ARG A 88 53.70 -27.33 34.86
C ARG A 88 52.29 -27.70 34.45
N HIS A 89 51.52 -28.33 35.33
CA HIS A 89 50.14 -28.70 35.04
C HIS A 89 49.26 -27.46 34.84
N LEU A 90 49.39 -26.45 35.72
CA LEU A 90 48.70 -25.17 35.56
C LEU A 90 49.08 -24.47 34.25
N GLN A 91 50.38 -24.50 33.91
CA GLN A 91 50.85 -23.94 32.65
C GLN A 91 50.27 -24.68 31.43
N ILE A 92 50.20 -26.02 31.48
CA ILE A 92 49.57 -26.81 30.41
C ILE A 92 48.10 -26.43 30.26
N VAL A 93 47.34 -26.35 31.35
CA VAL A 93 45.93 -25.97 31.31
C VAL A 93 45.76 -24.59 30.69
N SER A 94 46.52 -23.59 31.17
CA SER A 94 46.46 -22.22 30.63
C SER A 94 46.82 -22.15 29.14
N LEU A 95 47.87 -22.87 28.71
CA LEU A 95 48.26 -22.92 27.30
C LEU A 95 47.24 -23.67 26.44
N SER A 96 46.64 -24.74 26.94
CA SER A 96 45.59 -25.48 26.25
C SER A 96 44.33 -24.63 26.06
N GLU A 97 43.92 -23.87 27.07
CA GLU A 97 42.81 -22.92 26.96
C GLU A 97 43.10 -21.82 25.94
N ALA A 98 44.31 -21.25 25.97
CA ALA A 98 44.74 -20.24 25.00
C ALA A 98 44.75 -20.81 23.57
N LEU A 99 45.28 -22.02 23.36
CA LEU A 99 45.26 -22.67 22.05
C LEU A 99 43.84 -22.89 21.54
N HIS A 100 42.94 -23.41 22.39
CA HIS A 100 41.55 -23.61 21.99
C HIS A 100 40.85 -22.30 21.62
N PHE A 101 41.12 -21.22 22.36
CA PHE A 101 40.62 -19.89 22.03
C PHE A 101 41.13 -19.42 20.65
N LEU A 102 42.45 -19.49 20.42
CA LEU A 102 43.05 -19.10 19.14
C LEU A 102 42.55 -19.95 17.97
N GLU A 103 42.33 -21.25 18.16
CA GLU A 103 41.76 -22.14 17.14
C GLU A 103 40.33 -21.75 16.79
N SER A 104 39.52 -21.41 17.79
CA SER A 104 38.15 -20.93 17.57
C SER A 104 38.14 -19.59 16.82
N GLU A 105 39.00 -18.65 17.20
CA GLU A 105 39.12 -17.35 16.52
C GLU A 105 39.60 -17.50 15.08
N LYS A 106 40.56 -18.40 14.84
CA LYS A 106 41.04 -18.77 13.51
C LYS A 106 39.92 -19.34 12.65
N GLU A 107 39.11 -20.26 13.19
CA GLU A 107 38.02 -20.87 12.41
C GLU A 107 36.91 -19.86 12.11
N GLN A 108 36.58 -18.97 13.04
CA GLN A 108 35.66 -17.87 12.79
C GLN A 108 36.18 -16.93 11.70
N SER A 109 37.45 -16.52 11.80
CA SER A 109 38.12 -15.69 10.79
C SER A 109 38.18 -16.37 9.43
N ARG A 110 38.43 -17.68 9.39
CA ARG A 110 38.43 -18.48 8.17
C ARG A 110 37.05 -18.55 7.54
N SER A 111 36.01 -18.79 8.34
CA SER A 111 34.63 -18.85 7.87
C SER A 111 34.19 -17.51 7.27
N THR A 112 34.45 -16.40 7.96
CA THR A 112 34.16 -15.05 7.45
C THR A 112 34.96 -14.75 6.18
N TYR A 113 36.25 -15.12 6.13
CA TYR A 113 37.05 -14.98 4.91
C TYR A 113 36.46 -15.77 3.73
N LEU A 114 36.09 -17.04 3.92
CA LEU A 114 35.49 -17.86 2.85
C LEU A 114 34.16 -17.28 2.37
N GLN A 115 33.36 -16.70 3.27
CA GLN A 115 32.13 -16.00 2.91
C GLN A 115 32.40 -14.75 2.07
N TYR A 116 33.46 -13.99 2.34
CA TYR A 116 33.80 -12.80 1.56
C TYR A 116 34.57 -13.11 0.28
N ALA A 117 35.39 -14.17 0.27
CA ALA A 117 36.21 -14.56 -0.87
C ALA A 117 35.38 -14.88 -2.12
N LYS A 118 34.16 -15.44 -1.97
CA LYS A 118 33.24 -15.65 -3.11
C LYS A 118 32.80 -14.32 -3.74
N TYR A 119 32.56 -13.28 -2.94
CA TYR A 119 32.16 -11.97 -3.45
C TYR A 119 33.34 -11.23 -4.06
N GLN A 120 34.52 -11.33 -3.45
CA GLN A 120 35.74 -10.80 -4.02
C GLN A 120 36.02 -11.42 -5.39
N ARG A 121 36.00 -12.76 -5.51
CA ARG A 121 36.18 -13.46 -6.79
C ARG A 121 35.15 -13.03 -7.84
N TYR A 122 33.89 -12.85 -7.43
CA TYR A 122 32.85 -12.35 -8.33
C TYR A 122 33.18 -10.94 -8.85
N LEU A 123 33.58 -10.02 -7.97
CA LEU A 123 33.93 -8.66 -8.40
C LEU A 123 35.20 -8.63 -9.26
N GLU A 124 36.18 -9.47 -8.98
CA GLU A 124 37.37 -9.66 -9.83
C GLU A 124 36.98 -10.20 -11.21
N ASP A 125 36.06 -11.16 -11.29
CA ASP A 125 35.53 -11.69 -12.55
C ASP A 125 34.78 -10.61 -13.35
N VAL A 126 33.95 -9.80 -12.68
CA VAL A 126 33.28 -8.64 -13.31
C VAL A 126 34.31 -7.64 -13.85
N LEU A 127 35.40 -7.38 -13.11
CA LEU A 127 36.49 -6.52 -13.61
C LEU A 127 37.19 -7.12 -14.82
N GLN A 128 37.41 -8.43 -14.86
CA GLN A 128 38.05 -9.09 -15.99
C GLN A 128 37.21 -8.96 -17.28
N HIS A 129 35.89 -8.94 -17.15
CA HIS A 129 34.96 -8.76 -18.27
C HIS A 129 34.67 -7.28 -18.58
N ASN A 130 35.39 -6.34 -17.94
CA ASN A 130 35.23 -4.91 -18.18
C ASN A 130 35.96 -4.48 -19.46
N GLU A 131 35.27 -4.55 -20.60
CA GLU A 131 35.81 -4.21 -21.92
C GLU A 131 36.22 -2.73 -22.06
N ASN A 132 35.66 -1.84 -21.25
CA ASN A 132 35.83 -0.38 -21.39
C ASN A 132 36.74 0.23 -20.32
N GLU A 133 37.41 -0.58 -19.50
CA GLU A 133 38.20 -0.14 -18.34
C GLU A 133 37.46 0.86 -17.43
N GLU A 134 36.11 0.78 -17.36
CA GLU A 134 35.28 1.74 -16.62
C GLU A 134 35.55 1.69 -15.10
N TYR A 135 36.11 0.58 -14.62
CA TYR A 135 36.36 0.28 -13.21
C TYR A 135 37.78 -0.26 -13.08
N GLN A 136 38.55 0.27 -12.13
CA GLN A 136 39.93 -0.16 -11.86
C GLN A 136 40.02 -1.06 -10.63
N ASP A 137 39.18 -0.82 -9.62
CA ASP A 137 39.11 -1.56 -8.36
C ASP A 137 37.67 -2.09 -8.13
N PRO A 138 37.47 -3.26 -7.48
CA PRO A 138 36.15 -3.69 -7.02
C PRO A 138 35.34 -2.61 -6.28
N LYS A 139 36.01 -1.68 -5.59
CA LYS A 139 35.38 -0.53 -4.92
C LYS A 139 34.68 0.43 -5.88
N ASP A 140 35.19 0.60 -7.10
CA ASP A 140 34.59 1.48 -8.10
C ASP A 140 33.23 0.93 -8.54
N ILE A 141 33.17 -0.40 -8.74
CA ILE A 141 31.93 -1.11 -9.05
C ILE A 141 30.91 -0.92 -7.93
N ILE A 142 31.32 -1.10 -6.67
CA ILE A 142 30.43 -0.93 -5.52
C ILE A 142 29.90 0.51 -5.44
N THR A 143 30.77 1.50 -5.60
CA THR A 143 30.39 2.93 -5.55
C THR A 143 29.42 3.29 -6.68
N ARG A 144 29.68 2.78 -7.88
CA ARG A 144 28.78 2.96 -9.02
C ARG A 144 27.43 2.30 -8.79
N TRP A 145 27.42 1.06 -8.29
CA TRP A 145 26.19 0.36 -7.95
C TRP A 145 25.39 1.13 -6.90
N GLN A 146 26.02 1.63 -5.83
CA GLN A 146 25.35 2.45 -4.81
C GLN A 146 24.71 3.69 -5.41
N THR A 147 25.43 4.40 -6.28
CA THR A 147 24.92 5.58 -6.98
C THR A 147 23.72 5.23 -7.87
N LEU A 148 23.79 4.11 -8.59
CA LEU A 148 22.70 3.63 -9.45
C LEU A 148 21.48 3.18 -8.64
N ASP A 149 21.69 2.50 -7.50
CA ASP A 149 20.63 2.07 -6.60
C ASP A 149 19.91 3.28 -6.00
N ASP A 150 20.65 4.28 -5.52
CA ASP A 150 20.07 5.51 -5.01
C ASP A 150 19.33 6.31 -6.09
N ASN A 151 19.90 6.41 -7.29
CA ASN A 151 19.22 7.03 -8.43
C ASN A 151 17.93 6.27 -8.79
N THR A 152 17.98 4.94 -8.79
CA THR A 152 16.82 4.08 -9.08
C THR A 152 15.72 4.30 -8.06
N LYS A 153 16.04 4.38 -6.76
CA LYS A 153 15.07 4.70 -5.70
C LYS A 153 14.43 6.07 -5.93
N VAL A 154 15.22 7.08 -6.29
CA VAL A 154 14.71 8.43 -6.59
C VAL A 154 13.78 8.41 -7.80
N LEU A 155 14.18 7.75 -8.88
CA LEU A 155 13.38 7.61 -10.09
C LEU A 155 12.08 6.84 -9.84
N GLN A 156 12.12 5.77 -9.04
CA GLN A 156 10.93 5.02 -8.65
C GLN A 156 9.95 5.90 -7.86
N ARG A 157 10.42 6.65 -6.85
CA ARG A 157 9.58 7.60 -6.10
C ARG A 157 8.98 8.68 -7.01
N ARG A 158 9.77 9.20 -7.96
CA ARG A 158 9.27 10.20 -8.91
C ARG A 158 8.24 9.60 -9.87
N LYS A 159 8.44 8.38 -10.33
CA LYS A 159 7.48 7.65 -11.15
C LYS A 159 6.16 7.47 -10.42
N THR A 160 6.17 6.99 -9.18
CA THR A 160 4.95 6.79 -8.40
C THR A 160 4.21 8.12 -8.19
N GLN A 161 4.94 9.19 -7.89
CA GLN A 161 4.35 10.53 -7.76
C GLN A 161 3.67 10.99 -9.06
N LEU A 162 4.35 10.83 -10.20
CA LEU A 162 3.79 11.20 -11.51
C LEU A 162 2.56 10.35 -11.87
N GLU A 163 2.55 9.07 -11.53
CA GLU A 163 1.40 8.18 -11.74
C GLU A 163 0.20 8.62 -10.89
N GLU A 164 0.42 9.00 -9.63
CA GLU A 164 -0.61 9.55 -8.76
C GLU A 164 -1.17 10.87 -9.31
N ASP A 165 -0.31 11.79 -9.73
CA ASP A 165 -0.73 13.09 -10.27
C ASP A 165 -1.45 12.93 -11.62
N LEU A 166 -1.01 12.00 -12.46
CA LEU A 166 -1.71 11.63 -13.69
C LEU A 166 -3.12 11.11 -13.38
N ASN A 167 -3.25 10.22 -12.39
CA ASN A 167 -4.56 9.68 -11.98
C ASN A 167 -5.47 10.78 -11.41
N LYS A 168 -4.94 11.68 -10.57
CA LYS A 168 -5.68 12.86 -10.09
C LYS A 168 -6.17 13.71 -11.25
N ASN A 169 -5.31 14.04 -12.21
CA ASN A 169 -5.65 14.86 -13.37
C ASN A 169 -6.68 14.19 -14.28
N LYS A 170 -6.55 12.87 -14.53
CA LYS A 170 -7.55 12.09 -15.28
C LYS A 170 -8.92 12.12 -14.59
N ASN A 171 -8.95 11.93 -13.28
CA ASN A 171 -10.19 11.99 -12.49
C ASN A 171 -10.83 13.38 -12.54
N GLN A 172 -10.03 14.45 -12.36
CA GLN A 172 -10.52 15.83 -12.47
C GLN A 172 -11.06 16.14 -13.87
N LEU A 173 -10.37 15.71 -14.93
CA LEU A 173 -10.84 15.89 -16.31
C LEU A 173 -12.15 15.15 -16.56
N ASN A 174 -12.27 13.90 -16.09
CA ASN A 174 -13.51 13.13 -16.22
C ASN A 174 -14.67 13.79 -15.47
N MET A 175 -14.44 14.30 -14.27
CA MET A 175 -15.45 15.06 -13.52
C MET A 175 -15.87 16.33 -14.25
N LYS A 176 -14.92 17.11 -14.80
CA LYS A 176 -15.24 18.30 -15.61
C LYS A 176 -16.02 17.95 -16.87
N ARG A 177 -15.64 16.87 -17.57
CA ARG A 177 -16.36 16.36 -18.76
C ARG A 177 -17.78 15.95 -18.41
N GLN A 178 -17.97 15.22 -17.31
CA GLN A 178 -19.30 14.80 -16.88
C GLN A 178 -20.17 16.01 -16.51
N ARG A 179 -19.63 17.01 -15.80
CA ARG A 179 -20.34 18.26 -15.51
C ARG A 179 -20.77 18.97 -16.78
N LYS A 180 -19.86 19.12 -17.76
CA LYS A 180 -20.18 19.77 -19.04
C LYS A 180 -21.19 18.98 -19.87
N LYS A 181 -21.14 17.65 -19.83
CA LYS A 181 -22.14 16.79 -20.46
C LYS A 181 -23.52 16.99 -19.83
N ASN A 182 -23.60 17.02 -18.50
CA ASN A 182 -24.86 17.28 -17.80
C ASN A 182 -25.41 18.68 -18.14
N GLU A 183 -24.57 19.71 -18.08
CA GLU A 183 -24.95 21.09 -18.46
C GLU A 183 -25.45 21.16 -19.91
N SER A 184 -24.79 20.47 -20.85
CA SER A 184 -25.25 20.42 -22.25
C SER A 184 -26.61 19.73 -22.40
N VAL A 185 -26.90 18.70 -21.60
CA VAL A 185 -28.20 18.02 -21.60
C VAL A 185 -29.27 18.94 -20.98
N GLU A 186 -28.95 19.63 -19.89
CA GLU A 186 -29.84 20.62 -19.27
C GLU A 186 -30.20 21.74 -20.26
N LEU A 187 -29.22 22.32 -20.95
CA LEU A 187 -29.44 23.34 -21.97
C LEU A 187 -30.25 22.80 -23.17
N GLN A 188 -30.00 21.56 -23.60
CA GLN A 188 -30.78 20.94 -24.67
C GLN A 188 -32.24 20.75 -24.26
N ASN A 189 -32.51 20.36 -23.01
CA ASN A 189 -33.86 20.24 -22.50
C ASN A 189 -34.57 21.60 -22.48
N GLN A 190 -33.90 22.65 -22.02
CA GLN A 190 -34.44 24.03 -22.07
C GLN A 190 -34.72 24.49 -23.49
N LEU A 191 -33.83 24.18 -24.44
CA LEU A 191 -34.01 24.51 -25.85
C LEU A 191 -35.22 23.79 -26.45
N ASN A 192 -35.40 22.50 -26.15
CA ASN A 192 -36.56 21.73 -26.59
C ASN A 192 -37.87 22.27 -26.00
N GLU A 193 -37.86 22.70 -24.73
CA GLU A 193 -39.02 23.32 -24.08
C GLU A 193 -39.40 24.63 -24.76
N LEU A 194 -38.41 25.51 -25.01
CA LEU A 194 -38.63 26.77 -25.73
C LEU A 194 -39.10 26.55 -27.18
N GLN A 195 -38.57 25.55 -27.88
CA GLN A 195 -39.04 25.16 -29.21
C GLN A 195 -40.50 24.71 -29.19
N THR A 196 -40.88 23.87 -28.22
CA THR A 196 -42.26 23.42 -28.05
C THR A 196 -43.20 24.60 -27.79
N GLN A 197 -42.79 25.54 -26.94
CA GLN A 197 -43.57 26.76 -26.66
C GLN A 197 -43.72 27.64 -27.91
N LEU A 198 -42.64 27.80 -28.68
CA LEU A 198 -42.65 28.55 -29.93
C LEU A 198 -43.57 27.91 -30.97
N GLU A 199 -43.50 26.60 -31.16
CA GLU A 199 -44.38 25.85 -32.07
C GLU A 199 -45.85 25.98 -31.66
N ALA A 200 -46.14 25.91 -30.36
CA ALA A 200 -47.49 26.13 -29.83
C ALA A 200 -47.99 27.55 -30.13
N LEU A 201 -47.18 28.58 -29.87
CA LEU A 201 -47.51 29.98 -30.18
C LEU A 201 -47.69 30.22 -31.69
N GLN A 202 -46.83 29.64 -32.52
CA GLN A 202 -46.96 29.72 -33.99
C GLN A 202 -48.25 29.07 -34.47
N LYS A 203 -48.62 27.91 -33.91
CA LYS A 203 -49.89 27.25 -34.21
C LYS A 203 -51.08 28.11 -33.80
N GLU A 204 -51.07 28.70 -32.61
CA GLU A 204 -52.12 29.62 -32.18
C GLU A 204 -52.21 30.88 -33.06
N TYR A 205 -51.07 31.47 -33.40
CA TYR A 205 -51.00 32.62 -34.29
C TYR A 205 -51.62 32.29 -35.64
N LYS A 206 -51.27 31.14 -36.23
CA LYS A 206 -51.83 30.68 -37.51
C LYS A 206 -53.35 30.48 -37.42
N LEU A 207 -53.86 29.85 -36.36
CA LEU A 207 -55.31 29.68 -36.16
C LEU A 207 -56.04 31.03 -36.08
N LYS A 208 -55.48 32.01 -35.36
CA LYS A 208 -56.03 33.36 -35.28
C LYS A 208 -55.97 34.08 -36.63
N GLN A 209 -54.87 33.93 -37.36
CA GLN A 209 -54.72 34.49 -38.70
C GLN A 209 -55.74 33.90 -39.69
N ASP A 210 -55.88 32.58 -39.72
CA ASP A 210 -56.85 31.88 -40.57
C ASP A 210 -58.29 32.35 -40.26
N PHE A 211 -58.64 32.51 -38.97
CA PHE A 211 -59.93 33.04 -38.54
C PHE A 211 -60.16 34.49 -39.01
N LEU A 212 -59.14 35.35 -38.88
CA LEU A 212 -59.20 36.73 -39.36
C LEU A 212 -59.38 36.78 -40.87
N GLU A 213 -58.65 35.96 -41.62
CA GLU A 213 -58.76 35.88 -43.08
C GLU A 213 -60.14 35.38 -43.51
N GLN A 214 -60.69 34.36 -42.86
CA GLN A 214 -62.06 33.92 -43.07
C GLN A 214 -63.07 35.05 -42.80
N SER A 215 -62.90 35.80 -41.70
CA SER A 215 -63.76 36.94 -41.37
C SER A 215 -63.65 38.07 -42.40
N ILE A 216 -62.44 38.38 -42.87
CA ILE A 216 -62.19 39.39 -43.92
C ILE A 216 -62.81 38.95 -45.24
N ASN A 217 -62.60 37.69 -45.66
CA ASN A 217 -63.17 37.14 -46.89
C ASN A 217 -64.69 37.10 -46.83
N HIS A 218 -65.27 36.73 -45.67
CA HIS A 218 -66.70 36.77 -45.45
C HIS A 218 -67.24 38.20 -45.57
N LYS A 219 -66.63 39.17 -44.87
CA LYS A 219 -67.00 40.59 -44.97
C LYS A 219 -66.82 41.13 -46.39
N GLY A 220 -65.75 40.76 -47.08
CA GLY A 220 -65.48 41.14 -48.47
C GLY A 220 -66.51 40.57 -49.43
N SER A 221 -66.90 39.31 -49.27
CA SER A 221 -67.98 38.68 -50.05
C SER A 221 -69.32 39.38 -49.82
N THR A 222 -69.71 39.62 -48.57
CA THR A 222 -70.93 40.37 -48.24
C THR A 222 -70.88 41.81 -48.77
N THR A 223 -69.73 42.47 -48.70
CA THR A 223 -69.55 43.82 -49.26
C THR A 223 -69.69 43.80 -50.79
N LYS A 224 -69.12 42.78 -51.45
CA LYS A 224 -69.24 42.60 -52.90
C LYS A 224 -70.69 42.33 -53.32
N THR A 225 -71.42 41.46 -52.61
CA THR A 225 -72.84 41.19 -52.92
C THR A 225 -73.69 42.44 -52.70
N ILE A 226 -73.48 43.18 -51.61
CA ILE A 226 -74.12 44.48 -51.38
C ILE A 226 -73.81 45.45 -52.54
N GLY A 227 -72.55 45.54 -52.97
CA GLY A 227 -72.15 46.36 -54.11
C GLY A 227 -72.82 45.94 -55.42
N GLN A 228 -72.93 44.64 -55.69
CA GLN A 228 -73.63 44.09 -56.86
C GLN A 228 -75.13 44.41 -56.83
N VAL A 229 -75.78 44.24 -55.68
CA VAL A 229 -77.19 44.60 -55.49
C VAL A 229 -77.38 46.11 -55.70
N ARG A 230 -76.51 46.94 -55.12
CA ARG A 230 -76.53 48.39 -55.30
C ARG A 230 -76.42 48.79 -56.77
N MET A 231 -75.47 48.21 -57.51
CA MET A 231 -75.33 48.47 -58.96
C MET A 231 -76.53 47.97 -59.76
N ALA A 232 -77.10 46.81 -59.43
CA ALA A 232 -78.30 46.31 -60.10
C ALA A 232 -79.52 47.21 -59.82
N CYS A 233 -79.67 47.69 -58.59
CA CYS A 233 -80.70 48.68 -58.23
C CYS A 233 -80.49 49.98 -59.02
N GLN A 234 -79.26 50.51 -59.07
CA GLN A 234 -78.95 51.69 -59.87
C GLN A 234 -79.29 51.48 -61.35
N ASN A 235 -78.85 50.37 -61.95
CA ASN A 235 -79.12 50.06 -63.35
C ASN A 235 -80.63 49.94 -63.65
N LEU A 236 -81.42 49.37 -62.72
CA LEU A 236 -82.87 49.29 -62.86
C LEU A 236 -83.54 50.65 -62.67
N TYR A 237 -83.08 51.44 -61.71
CA TYR A 237 -83.55 52.80 -61.46
C TYR A 237 -83.32 53.70 -62.67
N ASP A 238 -82.10 53.68 -63.22
CA ASP A 238 -81.74 54.43 -64.43
C ASP A 238 -82.64 54.00 -65.61
N ARG A 239 -82.90 52.70 -65.78
CA ARG A 239 -83.86 52.20 -66.79
C ARG A 239 -85.30 52.66 -66.55
N CYS A 240 -85.79 52.62 -65.32
CA CYS A 240 -87.12 53.11 -64.97
C CYS A 240 -87.24 54.62 -65.23
N ILE A 241 -86.21 55.40 -64.93
CA ILE A 241 -86.14 56.81 -65.31
C ILE A 241 -86.13 56.94 -66.84
N GLU A 242 -85.23 56.27 -67.55
CA GLU A 242 -85.14 56.33 -69.02
C GLU A 242 -86.48 55.99 -69.69
N TRP A 243 -87.13 54.90 -69.29
CA TRP A 243 -88.42 54.51 -69.83
C TRP A 243 -89.54 55.50 -69.49
N ASN A 244 -89.50 56.12 -68.32
CA ASN A 244 -90.47 57.13 -67.91
C ASN A 244 -90.15 58.52 -68.52
N THR A 245 -88.91 58.79 -68.94
CA THR A 245 -88.55 60.02 -69.69
C THR A 245 -89.11 60.04 -71.11
N ALA A 246 -89.43 58.88 -71.70
CA ALA A 246 -90.15 58.82 -72.98
C ALA A 246 -91.62 59.29 -72.87
N TYR A 247 -92.19 59.36 -71.66
CA TYR A 247 -93.56 59.80 -71.39
C TYR A 247 -93.66 61.05 -70.49
N ARG A 248 -92.60 61.39 -69.75
CA ARG A 248 -92.48 62.66 -69.01
C ARG A 248 -91.75 63.67 -69.87
N SER A 249 -92.50 64.66 -70.38
CA SER A 249 -91.91 65.88 -70.95
C SER A 249 -90.83 66.45 -70.02
N ARG A 250 -89.65 66.67 -70.58
CA ARG A 250 -88.47 67.36 -70.01
C ARG A 250 -88.80 68.23 -68.79
N SER A 251 -88.40 67.77 -67.60
CA SER A 251 -88.02 68.64 -66.48
C SER A 251 -87.16 67.84 -65.49
N HIS A 252 -86.00 68.41 -65.18
CA HIS A 252 -84.87 67.87 -64.45
C HIS A 252 -85.23 67.14 -63.16
N ALA A 253 -84.81 65.87 -63.03
CA ALA A 253 -84.62 65.23 -61.74
C ALA A 253 -83.13 65.36 -61.38
N ASP A 254 -82.93 66.00 -60.24
CA ASP A 254 -81.69 66.37 -59.58
C ASP A 254 -80.66 65.23 -59.56
N GLN A 255 -79.41 65.54 -59.93
CA GLN A 255 -78.25 64.64 -59.81
C GLN A 255 -77.75 64.64 -58.36
N GLY A 256 -78.63 64.32 -57.41
CA GLY A 256 -78.24 63.90 -56.07
C GLY A 256 -78.07 62.39 -56.04
N GLU A 257 -77.07 61.88 -55.34
CA GLU A 257 -76.88 60.44 -55.12
C GLU A 257 -78.10 59.89 -54.37
N VAL A 258 -79.09 59.36 -55.11
CA VAL A 258 -80.35 58.85 -54.54
C VAL A 258 -80.05 57.60 -53.71
N ASP A 259 -80.54 57.55 -52.47
CA ASP A 259 -80.33 56.40 -51.59
C ASP A 259 -80.97 55.12 -52.17
N ILE A 260 -80.37 53.94 -51.92
CA ILE A 260 -80.76 52.66 -52.54
C ILE A 260 -82.24 52.34 -52.27
N LEU A 261 -82.71 52.64 -51.05
CA LEU A 261 -84.11 52.42 -50.68
C LEU A 261 -85.05 53.33 -51.47
N GLN A 262 -84.63 54.57 -51.75
CA GLN A 262 -85.40 55.49 -52.58
C GLN A 262 -85.39 55.04 -54.06
N GLN A 263 -84.26 54.53 -54.56
CA GLN A 263 -84.18 53.93 -55.90
C GLN A 263 -85.13 52.75 -56.05
N LEU A 264 -85.16 51.85 -55.07
CA LEU A 264 -86.05 50.70 -55.04
C LEU A 264 -87.53 51.09 -54.98
N ASN A 265 -87.89 52.13 -54.23
CA ASN A 265 -89.27 52.64 -54.21
C ASN A 265 -89.70 53.16 -55.59
N VAL A 266 -88.84 53.92 -56.28
CA VAL A 266 -89.14 54.42 -57.64
C VAL A 266 -89.24 53.27 -58.65
N ILE A 267 -88.39 52.24 -58.55
CA ILE A 267 -88.53 51.02 -59.36
C ILE A 267 -89.87 50.33 -59.06
N GLY A 268 -90.25 50.23 -57.78
CA GLY A 268 -91.53 49.67 -57.33
C GLY A 268 -92.72 50.41 -57.94
N ASP A 269 -92.76 51.73 -57.82
CA ASP A 269 -93.81 52.58 -58.41
C ASP A 269 -93.88 52.40 -59.93
N CYS A 270 -92.72 52.34 -60.61
CA CYS A 270 -92.64 52.15 -62.05
C CYS A 270 -93.17 50.76 -62.47
N LEU A 271 -92.86 49.71 -61.72
CA LEU A 271 -93.38 48.35 -61.95
C LEU A 271 -94.88 48.27 -61.70
N ASP A 272 -95.40 48.94 -60.67
CA ASP A 272 -96.84 49.03 -60.41
C ASP A 272 -97.57 49.74 -61.55
N ASP A 273 -97.03 50.85 -62.05
CA ASP A 273 -97.54 51.55 -63.24
C ASP A 273 -97.58 50.63 -64.47
N TYR A 274 -96.50 49.89 -64.74
CA TYR A 274 -96.47 48.91 -65.83
C TYR A 274 -97.45 47.76 -65.63
N SER A 275 -97.64 47.29 -64.39
CA SER A 275 -98.60 46.23 -64.08
C SER A 275 -100.04 46.67 -64.37
N VAL A 276 -100.37 47.94 -64.09
CA VAL A 276 -101.66 48.56 -64.41
C VAL A 276 -101.83 48.68 -65.93
N ILE A 277 -100.77 49.08 -66.65
CA ILE A 277 -100.80 49.19 -68.12
C ILE A 277 -100.99 47.81 -68.78
N ILE A 278 -100.27 46.77 -68.32
CA ILE A 278 -100.41 45.40 -68.85
C ILE A 278 -101.82 44.87 -68.58
N ARG A 279 -102.36 45.08 -67.36
CA ARG A 279 -103.72 44.65 -67.01
C ARG A 279 -104.77 45.34 -67.91
N LYS A 280 -104.62 46.64 -68.18
CA LYS A 280 -105.45 47.39 -69.15
C LYS A 280 -105.31 46.89 -70.59
N HIS A 281 -104.12 46.45 -71.00
CA HIS A 281 -103.90 45.91 -72.34
C HIS A 281 -104.49 44.50 -72.50
N GLN A 282 -104.45 43.68 -71.45
CA GLN A 282 -105.10 42.36 -71.41
C GLN A 282 -106.63 42.48 -71.41
N GLU A 283 -107.19 43.51 -70.78
CA GLU A 283 -108.64 43.81 -70.82
C GLU A 283 -109.09 44.29 -72.21
N LYS A 284 -108.24 45.00 -72.97
CA LYS A 284 -108.50 45.38 -74.37
C LYS A 284 -108.43 44.23 -75.38
N ALA A 285 -107.84 43.09 -75.02
CA ALA A 285 -107.70 41.93 -75.93
C ALA A 285 -108.95 41.02 -76.00
N LYS A 286 -110.09 41.39 -75.37
CA LYS A 286 -111.27 40.50 -75.20
C LYS A 286 -112.55 40.84 -76.04
N VAL A 287 -112.48 41.58 -77.17
CA VAL A 287 -113.67 41.89 -78.03
C VAL A 287 -113.44 41.55 -79.55
N PRO A 288 -114.31 40.76 -80.26
CA PRO A 288 -114.17 40.33 -81.70
C PRO A 288 -115.33 40.84 -82.65
N PRO A 289 -115.50 40.50 -83.98
CA PRO A 289 -114.67 40.07 -85.17
C PRO A 289 -115.01 40.89 -86.50
N PRO A 290 -114.71 40.49 -87.80
CA PRO A 290 -115.25 39.32 -88.55
C PRO A 290 -114.23 38.52 -89.42
N ALA A 291 -114.71 37.40 -89.97
CA ALA A 291 -113.96 36.23 -90.46
C ALA A 291 -113.47 36.24 -91.94
N ALA A 292 -112.35 35.53 -92.21
CA ALA A 292 -112.09 34.75 -93.44
C ALA A 292 -110.92 33.73 -93.25
N THR A 293 -111.29 32.45 -93.18
CA THR A 293 -110.74 31.25 -93.88
C THR A 293 -109.21 31.04 -93.97
N GLN A 294 -108.66 30.18 -93.10
CA GLN A 294 -108.14 28.80 -93.35
C GLN A 294 -106.94 28.67 -94.31
N ASP A 295 -105.79 28.18 -93.80
CA ASP A 295 -105.29 26.85 -94.17
C ASP A 295 -104.10 26.35 -93.31
N GLY A 296 -104.29 25.17 -92.72
CA GLY A 296 -103.41 24.00 -92.85
C GLY A 296 -102.01 23.92 -92.21
N LYS A 297 -101.90 22.98 -91.22
CA LYS A 297 -100.81 22.01 -90.96
C LYS A 297 -99.46 22.56 -90.43
N LYS A 298 -98.69 21.90 -89.56
CA LYS A 298 -98.73 20.63 -88.78
C LYS A 298 -97.43 20.62 -87.92
N SER A 299 -97.44 19.88 -86.80
CA SER A 299 -96.31 19.16 -86.15
C SER A 299 -94.96 19.88 -85.95
N GLY A 300 -94.39 20.01 -84.76
CA GLY A 300 -94.17 18.94 -83.77
C GLY A 300 -92.65 18.72 -83.63
N ASP A 301 -92.22 18.38 -82.41
CA ASP A 301 -90.95 17.71 -82.09
C ASP A 301 -89.63 18.48 -82.30
N THR A 302 -88.54 18.28 -81.54
CA THR A 302 -88.25 17.78 -80.19
C THR A 302 -86.79 18.21 -79.94
N ALA A 303 -86.43 18.40 -78.67
CA ALA A 303 -85.21 17.88 -78.06
C ALA A 303 -83.79 18.38 -78.41
N LEU A 304 -82.98 18.36 -77.33
CA LEU A 304 -81.54 18.06 -77.24
C LEU A 304 -80.61 19.19 -77.72
N ALA A 305 -79.49 19.47 -77.07
CA ALA A 305 -78.88 18.97 -75.85
C ALA A 305 -77.77 19.95 -75.48
N HIS A 306 -77.37 19.89 -74.22
CA HIS A 306 -76.01 20.10 -73.73
C HIS A 306 -74.91 20.07 -74.80
N THR A 307 -73.96 21.00 -74.69
CA THR A 307 -72.61 20.72 -74.18
C THR A 307 -71.82 22.03 -74.23
N VAL A 308 -71.57 22.67 -73.07
CA VAL A 308 -70.25 22.93 -72.46
C VAL A 308 -70.49 23.18 -70.98
#